data_AF-A0A1V4ANE1-F1
#
_entry.id   AF-A0A1V4ANE1-F1
#
_cell.length_a   1.000
_cell.length_b   1.000
_cell.length_c   1.000
_cell.angle_alpha   90.00
_cell.angle_beta   90.00
_cell.angle_gamma   90.00
#
_symmetry.space_group_name_H-M   'P 1'
#
loop_
_entity.id
_entity.type
_entity.pdbx_description
1 polymer ?
#
loop_
_entity_poly.entity_id
_entity_poly.type
_entity_poly.pdbx_seq_one_letter_code
_entity_poly.pdbx_strand_id
1 'polypeptide(L)'
;MESTEIISLTIKLYEAQNAEKKAKEHRMELENQMAKAIGMPDSWEGSMTNKVGNYKVNVSRRMNVKIDADRLKDLARENGLDAQLQTLFRWKPEIAKAAWDEADPETIKVLSPAIERTPGKASFAVELIPNKK
;
A
#
# COMPACT_ATOMS: atom_id res chain seq x y z
N MET A 1 5.66 -1.19 -37.45
CA MET A 1 5.12 0.14 -37.14
C MET A 1 4.15 -0.05 -36.00
N GLU A 2 4.36 0.58 -34.84
CA GLU A 2 3.33 0.62 -33.81
C GLU A 2 2.06 1.21 -34.41
N SER A 3 0.88 0.70 -34.04
CA SER A 3 -0.36 1.26 -34.55
C SER A 3 -0.47 2.71 -34.09
N THR A 4 -0.94 3.59 -34.98
CA THR A 4 -1.19 5.01 -34.66
C THR A 4 -2.06 5.18 -33.42
N GLU A 5 -2.97 4.22 -33.19
CA GLU A 5 -3.80 4.14 -31.99
C GLU A 5 -2.99 3.91 -30.71
N ILE A 6 -2.06 2.95 -30.69
CA ILE A 6 -1.23 2.67 -29.51
C ILE A 6 -0.38 3.89 -29.15
N ILE A 7 0.22 4.54 -30.15
CA ILE A 7 1.00 5.77 -29.95
C ILE A 7 0.11 6.86 -29.34
N SER A 8 -1.09 7.07 -29.89
CA SER A 8 -2.04 8.07 -29.38
C SER A 8 -2.47 7.77 -27.93
N LEU A 9 -2.79 6.51 -27.61
CA LEU A 9 -3.16 6.10 -26.26
C LEU A 9 -2.01 6.27 -25.27
N THR A 10 -0.78 5.97 -25.70
CA THR A 10 0.42 6.11 -24.86
C THR A 10 0.67 7.56 -24.48
N ILE A 11 0.57 8.48 -25.45
CA ILE A 11 0.73 9.93 -25.20
C ILE A 11 -0.37 10.43 -24.25
N LYS A 12 -1.63 10.10 -24.51
CA LYS A 12 -2.75 10.51 -23.65
C LYS A 12 -2.62 9.97 -22.23
N LEU A 13 -2.18 8.71 -22.10
CA LEU A 13 -1.97 8.08 -20.80
C LEU A 13 -0.83 8.76 -20.04
N TYR A 14 0.29 9.06 -20.71
CA TYR A 14 1.39 9.81 -20.12
C TYR A 14 0.96 11.18 -19.58
N GLU A 15 0.19 11.94 -20.36
CA GLU A 15 -0.34 13.24 -19.95
C GLU A 15 -1.29 13.12 -18.76
N ALA A 16 -2.20 12.14 -18.79
CA ALA A 16 -3.14 11.87 -17.70
C ALA A 16 -2.41 11.49 -16.40
N GLN A 17 -1.41 10.60 -16.46
CA GLN A 17 -0.60 10.19 -15.31
C GLN A 17 0.17 11.37 -14.71
N ASN A 18 0.71 12.27 -15.54
CA ASN A 18 1.37 13.48 -15.07
C ASN A 18 0.41 14.49 -14.44
N ALA A 19 -0.77 14.68 -15.02
CA ALA A 19 -1.79 15.56 -14.46
C ALA A 19 -2.29 15.03 -13.10
N GLU A 20 -2.54 13.72 -13.00
CA GLU A 20 -2.91 13.06 -11.74
C GLU A 20 -1.82 13.24 -10.68
N LYS A 21 -0.55 13.02 -11.03
CA LYS A 21 0.58 13.21 -10.11
C LYS A 21 0.64 14.64 -9.57
N LYS A 22 0.57 15.64 -10.46
CA LYS A 22 0.57 17.07 -10.06
C LYS A 22 -0.60 17.42 -9.14
N ALA A 23 -1.81 16.95 -9.47
CA ALA A 23 -3.00 17.18 -8.65
C ALA A 23 -2.88 16.53 -7.27
N LYS A 24 -2.33 15.30 -7.21
CA LYS A 24 -2.09 14.58 -5.96
C LYS A 24 -1.07 15.30 -5.08
N GLU A 25 0.06 15.72 -5.65
CA GLU A 25 1.11 16.48 -4.94
C GLU A 25 0.56 17.80 -4.39
N HIS A 26 -0.18 18.55 -5.21
CA HIS A 26 -0.80 19.80 -4.78
C HIS A 26 -1.81 19.60 -3.65
N ARG A 27 -2.67 18.58 -3.73
CA ARG A 27 -3.62 18.23 -2.66
C ARG A 27 -2.89 17.89 -1.37
N MET A 28 -1.85 17.06 -1.44
CA MET A 28 -1.05 16.68 -0.26
C MET A 28 -0.39 17.88 0.39
N GLU A 29 0.13 18.82 -0.40
CA GLU A 29 0.70 20.06 0.11
C GLU A 29 -0.35 20.91 0.86
N LEU A 30 -1.55 21.07 0.31
CA LEU A 30 -2.65 21.78 0.98
C LEU A 30 -3.09 21.08 2.28
N GLU A 31 -3.20 19.76 2.28
CA GLU A 31 -3.53 18.97 3.48
C GLU A 31 -2.47 19.16 4.59
N ASN A 32 -1.19 19.17 4.22
CA ASN A 32 -0.09 19.45 5.15
C ASN A 32 -0.13 20.87 5.69
N GLN A 33 -0.42 21.87 4.84
CA GLN A 33 -0.59 23.26 5.28
C GLN A 33 -1.77 23.41 6.24
N MET A 34 -2.90 22.75 5.97
CA MET A 34 -4.04 22.73 6.88
C MET A 34 -3.69 22.10 8.23
N ALA A 35 -3.01 20.95 8.24
CA ALA A 35 -2.60 20.28 9.48
C ALA A 35 -1.70 21.19 10.34
N LYS A 36 -0.75 21.90 9.71
CA LYS A 36 0.10 22.89 10.37
C LYS A 36 -0.70 24.08 10.90
N ALA A 37 -1.65 24.60 10.11
CA ALA A 37 -2.46 25.76 10.47
C ALA A 37 -3.34 25.51 11.70
N ILE A 38 -3.85 24.28 11.88
CA ILE A 38 -4.63 23.88 13.06
C ILE A 38 -3.76 23.42 14.24
N GLY A 39 -2.42 23.46 14.10
CA GLY A 39 -1.48 23.02 15.13
C GLY A 39 -1.60 21.54 15.49
N MET A 40 -1.94 20.68 14.51
CA MET A 40 -2.17 19.26 14.78
C MET A 40 -0.86 18.57 15.18
N PRO A 41 -0.77 17.98 16.39
CA PRO A 41 0.45 17.30 16.83
C PRO A 41 0.79 16.06 15.99
N ASP A 42 2.07 15.80 15.80
CA ASP A 42 2.55 14.59 15.10
C ASP A 42 2.20 13.29 15.83
N SER A 43 1.87 13.34 17.11
CA SER A 43 1.44 12.19 17.91
C SER A 43 -0.09 12.03 18.00
N TRP A 44 -0.86 12.92 17.36
CA TRP A 44 -2.32 12.88 17.47
C TRP A 44 -2.91 11.65 16.78
N GLU A 45 -3.83 10.98 17.46
CA GLU A 45 -4.63 9.88 16.95
C GLU A 45 -6.11 10.15 17.24
N GLY A 46 -6.98 9.77 16.31
CA GLY A 46 -8.42 9.91 16.45
C GLY A 46 -9.09 10.48 15.21
N SER A 47 -10.29 11.02 15.41
CA SER A 47 -11.04 11.70 14.36
C SER A 47 -11.74 12.95 14.92
N MET A 48 -11.86 13.98 14.08
CA MET A 48 -12.62 15.19 14.37
C MET A 48 -13.37 15.64 13.14
N THR A 49 -14.51 16.30 13.35
CA THR A 49 -15.38 16.83 12.30
C THR A 49 -15.69 18.28 12.60
N ASN A 50 -15.40 19.18 11.66
CA ASN A 50 -15.64 20.61 11.79
C ASN A 50 -16.37 21.15 10.56
N LYS A 51 -17.13 22.24 10.73
CA LYS A 51 -17.70 23.01 9.62
C LYS A 51 -16.83 24.24 9.37
N VAL A 52 -16.36 24.41 8.13
CA VAL A 52 -15.54 25.55 7.70
C VAL A 52 -16.21 26.19 6.50
N GLY A 53 -16.83 27.35 6.69
CA GLY A 53 -17.70 27.96 5.67
C GLY A 53 -18.81 27.00 5.22
N ASN A 54 -18.81 26.67 3.93
CA ASN A 54 -19.78 25.76 3.31
C ASN A 54 -19.32 24.29 3.29
N TYR A 55 -18.15 23.97 3.87
CA TYR A 55 -17.56 22.64 3.83
C TYR A 55 -17.66 21.93 5.18
N LYS A 56 -17.89 20.61 5.13
CA LYS A 56 -17.70 19.71 6.27
C LYS A 56 -16.31 19.08 6.14
N VAL A 57 -15.44 19.34 7.11
CA VAL A 57 -14.07 18.85 7.15
C VAL A 57 -13.96 17.74 8.18
N ASN A 58 -13.62 16.54 7.73
CA ASN A 58 -13.33 15.41 8.59
C ASN A 58 -11.83 15.14 8.54
N VAL A 59 -11.18 15.17 9.70
CA VAL A 59 -9.77 14.80 9.86
C VAL A 59 -9.73 13.52 10.68
N SER A 60 -9.02 12.50 10.20
CA SER A 60 -8.81 11.27 10.96
C SER A 60 -7.40 10.77 10.77
N ARG A 61 -6.77 10.34 11.87
CA ARG A 61 -5.45 9.72 11.86
C ARG A 61 -5.49 8.45 12.70
N ARG A 62 -4.97 7.37 12.13
CA ARG A 62 -4.74 6.10 12.83
C ARG A 62 -3.24 5.91 13.01
N MET A 63 -2.85 5.24 14.09
CA MET A 63 -1.46 4.85 14.27
C MET A 63 -1.14 3.62 13.42
N ASN A 64 -0.04 3.70 12.66
CA ASN A 64 0.50 2.53 11.98
C ASN A 64 1.42 1.78 12.94
N VAL A 65 1.13 0.50 13.18
CA VAL A 65 1.93 -0.36 14.05
C VAL A 65 2.76 -1.32 13.21
N LYS A 66 4.08 -1.31 13.41
CA LYS A 66 4.98 -2.33 12.86
C LYS A 66 5.27 -3.34 13.95
N ILE A 67 5.10 -4.62 13.64
CA ILE A 67 5.32 -5.73 14.57
C ILE A 67 6.55 -6.50 14.11
N ASP A 68 7.49 -6.72 15.03
CA ASP A 68 8.59 -7.67 14.85
C ASP A 68 8.06 -9.06 15.25
N ALA A 69 7.79 -9.90 14.25
CA ALA A 69 7.11 -11.17 14.44
C ALA A 69 7.97 -12.18 15.22
N ASP A 70 9.30 -12.17 15.04
CA ASP A 70 10.19 -13.11 15.69
C ASP A 70 10.37 -12.72 17.16
N ARG A 71 10.64 -11.44 17.42
CA ARG A 71 10.70 -10.93 18.79
C ARG A 71 9.38 -11.12 19.54
N LEU A 72 8.25 -10.92 18.87
CA LEU A 72 6.93 -11.13 19.48
C LEU A 72 6.72 -12.61 19.89
N LYS A 73 7.11 -13.56 19.05
CA LYS A 73 7.02 -15.00 19.36
C LYS A 73 7.94 -15.38 20.52
N ASP A 74 9.16 -14.86 20.53
CA ASP A 74 10.12 -15.14 21.61
C ASP A 74 9.61 -14.60 22.96
N LEU A 75 9.12 -13.35 22.98
CA LEU A 75 8.49 -12.79 24.18
C LEU A 75 7.27 -13.59 24.64
N ALA A 76 6.44 -14.07 23.71
CA ALA A 76 5.30 -14.91 24.06
C ALA A 76 5.75 -16.21 24.72
N ARG A 77 6.76 -16.89 24.16
CA ARG A 77 7.32 -18.14 24.70
C ARG A 77 7.95 -17.93 26.09
N GLU A 78 8.75 -16.89 26.24
CA GLU A 78 9.42 -16.52 27.50
C GLU A 78 8.42 -16.27 28.64
N ASN A 79 7.23 -15.77 28.32
CA ASN A 79 6.19 -15.41 29.30
C ASN A 79 5.02 -16.41 29.35
N GLY A 80 5.10 -17.53 28.61
CA GLY A 80 4.02 -18.52 28.55
C GLY A 80 2.70 -18.01 27.95
N LEU A 81 2.77 -17.08 26.99
CA LEU A 81 1.64 -16.39 26.35
C LEU A 81 1.30 -16.94 24.95
N ASP A 82 1.77 -18.13 24.58
CA ASP A 82 1.57 -18.72 23.24
C ASP A 82 0.08 -18.82 22.85
N ALA A 83 -0.81 -19.11 23.80
CA ALA A 83 -2.25 -19.18 23.57
C ALA A 83 -2.87 -17.79 23.29
N GLN A 84 -2.42 -16.77 24.02
CA GLN A 84 -2.84 -15.38 23.85
C GLN A 84 -2.32 -14.82 22.53
N LEU A 85 -1.14 -15.25 22.08
CA LEU A 85 -0.57 -14.84 20.79
C LEU A 85 -1.51 -15.18 19.62
N GLN A 86 -2.14 -16.36 19.64
CA GLN A 86 -3.14 -16.77 18.63
C GLN A 86 -4.47 -16.02 18.74
N THR A 87 -4.78 -15.47 19.91
CA THR A 87 -6.03 -14.70 20.15
C THR A 87 -5.87 -13.24 19.77
N LEU A 88 -4.72 -12.65 20.09
CA LEU A 88 -4.45 -11.21 19.95
C LEU A 88 -3.91 -10.84 18.57
N PHE A 89 -3.27 -11.77 17.87
CA PHE A 89 -2.64 -11.53 16.58
C PHE A 89 -3.26 -12.40 15.48
N ARG A 90 -3.49 -11.79 14.31
CA ARG A 90 -4.00 -12.49 13.13
C ARG A 90 -2.83 -12.99 12.30
N TRP A 91 -2.70 -14.30 12.18
CA TRP A 91 -1.72 -14.93 11.30
C TRP A 91 -2.29 -15.03 9.89
N LYS A 92 -1.54 -14.52 8.92
CA LYS A 92 -1.85 -14.64 7.50
C LYS A 92 -0.69 -15.37 6.82
N PRO A 93 -0.92 -16.54 6.19
CA PRO A 93 0.09 -17.16 5.37
C PRO A 93 0.34 -16.31 4.12
N GLU A 94 1.60 -16.11 3.77
CA GLU A 94 2.03 -15.45 2.54
C GLU A 94 3.08 -16.31 1.84
N ILE A 95 3.03 -16.38 0.52
CA ILE A 95 3.97 -17.20 -0.25
C ILE A 95 5.34 -16.52 -0.26
N ALA A 96 6.35 -17.17 0.30
CA ALA A 96 7.74 -16.80 0.10
C ALA A 96 8.16 -17.17 -1.33
N LYS A 97 8.00 -16.23 -2.27
CA LYS A 97 8.06 -16.50 -3.72
C LYS A 97 9.34 -17.21 -4.17
N ALA A 98 10.51 -16.76 -3.72
CA ALA A 98 11.78 -17.40 -4.08
C ALA A 98 11.85 -18.86 -3.63
N ALA A 99 11.57 -19.12 -2.35
CA ALA A 99 11.56 -20.49 -1.81
C ALA A 99 10.48 -21.37 -2.45
N TRP A 100 9.32 -20.80 -2.78
CA TRP A 100 8.24 -21.51 -3.48
C TRP A 100 8.66 -21.93 -4.89
N ASP A 101 9.40 -21.08 -5.61
CA ASP A 101 9.83 -21.35 -6.98
C ASP A 101 10.99 -22.35 -7.05
N GLU A 102 11.79 -22.45 -5.98
CA GLU A 102 12.86 -23.43 -5.81
C GLU A 102 12.40 -24.77 -5.22
N ALA A 103 11.17 -24.82 -4.67
CA ALA A 103 10.62 -26.02 -4.05
C ALA A 103 10.40 -27.14 -5.07
N ASP A 104 10.45 -28.39 -4.60
CA ASP A 104 10.21 -29.54 -5.46
C ASP A 104 8.76 -29.56 -5.99
N PRO A 105 8.54 -30.08 -7.20
CA PRO A 105 7.21 -30.07 -7.81
C PRO A 105 6.13 -30.82 -7.02
N GLU A 106 6.49 -31.84 -6.24
CA GLU A 106 5.51 -32.62 -5.46
C GLU A 106 5.03 -31.81 -4.25
N THR A 107 5.92 -31.10 -3.55
CA THR A 107 5.55 -30.14 -2.50
C THR A 107 4.63 -29.05 -3.02
N ILE A 108 4.97 -28.43 -4.16
CA ILE A 108 4.13 -27.40 -4.80
C ILE A 108 2.74 -27.97 -5.10
N LYS A 109 2.68 -29.17 -5.67
CA LYS A 109 1.42 -29.83 -6.04
C LYS A 109 0.54 -30.12 -4.82
N VAL A 110 1.10 -30.54 -3.69
CA VAL A 110 0.33 -30.80 -2.45
C VAL A 110 -0.24 -29.52 -1.86
N LEU A 111 0.51 -28.42 -1.90
CA LEU A 111 0.10 -27.14 -1.28
C LEU A 111 -0.77 -26.27 -2.20
N SER A 112 -0.65 -26.41 -3.52
CA SER A 112 -1.38 -25.59 -4.50
C SER A 112 -2.90 -25.59 -4.36
N PRO A 113 -3.60 -26.68 -3.95
CA PRO A 113 -5.04 -26.67 -3.78
C PRO A 113 -5.55 -25.67 -2.73
N ALA A 114 -4.72 -25.25 -1.78
CA ALA A 114 -5.07 -24.24 -0.79
C ALA A 114 -4.89 -22.79 -1.31
N ILE A 115 -4.44 -22.61 -2.55
CA ILE A 115 -4.07 -21.31 -3.12
C ILE A 115 -4.97 -21.00 -4.32
N GLU A 116 -5.78 -19.96 -4.18
CA GLU A 116 -6.50 -19.37 -5.31
C GLU A 116 -5.66 -18.28 -5.97
N ARG A 117 -5.59 -18.28 -7.30
CA ARG A 117 -4.86 -17.27 -8.08
C ARG A 117 -5.81 -16.54 -9.01
N THR A 118 -5.98 -15.25 -8.78
CA THR A 118 -6.72 -14.36 -9.67
C THR A 118 -5.74 -13.36 -10.28
N PRO A 119 -5.67 -13.19 -11.61
CA PRO A 119 -4.85 -12.14 -12.21
C PRO A 119 -5.27 -10.76 -11.69
N GLY A 120 -4.30 -9.99 -11.20
CA GLY A 120 -4.51 -8.59 -10.86
C GLY A 120 -4.78 -7.74 -12.11
N LYS A 121 -5.33 -6.53 -11.92
CA LYS A 121 -5.47 -5.55 -12.99
C LYS A 121 -4.09 -5.22 -13.59
N ALA A 122 -4.00 -5.18 -14.92
CA ALA A 122 -2.79 -4.70 -15.61
C ALA A 122 -2.48 -3.24 -15.21
N SER A 123 -1.24 -2.98 -14.82
CA SER A 123 -0.73 -1.64 -14.51
C SER A 123 0.18 -1.16 -15.62
N PHE A 124 0.06 0.12 -15.99
CA PHE A 124 0.85 0.74 -17.04
C PHE A 124 1.69 1.88 -16.43
N ALA A 125 2.99 1.86 -16.68
CA ALA A 125 3.89 2.97 -16.36
C ALA A 125 4.45 3.51 -17.68
N VAL A 126 4.21 4.80 -17.97
CA VAL A 126 4.68 5.46 -19.19
C VAL A 126 5.69 6.53 -18.83
N GLU A 127 6.90 6.43 -19.39
CA GLU A 127 8.00 7.36 -19.17
C GLU A 127 8.53 7.87 -20.51
N LEU A 128 8.94 9.14 -20.56
CA LEU A 128 9.64 9.67 -21.72
C LEU A 128 11.07 9.14 -21.75
N ILE A 129 11.46 8.52 -22.86
CA ILE A 129 12.86 8.19 -23.10
C ILE A 129 13.59 9.49 -23.49
N PRO A 130 14.54 9.98 -22.67
CA PRO A 130 15.28 11.19 -23.03
C PRO A 130 16.14 10.93 -24.27
N ASN A 131 16.15 11.87 -25.22
CA ASN A 131 17.08 11.82 -26.33
C ASN A 131 18.50 11.93 -25.78
N LYS A 132 19.33 10.89 -26.00
CA LYS A 132 20.78 11.00 -25.79
C LYS A 132 21.29 12.07 -26.76
N LYS A 133 21.94 13.10 -26.20
CA LYS A 133 22.69 14.10 -26.98
C LYS A 133 23.87 13.44 -27.69
#